data_AF-A0A5D4T236-F1
#
_entry.id   AF-A0A5D4T236-F1
#
_cell.length_a   1.000
_cell.length_b   1.000
_cell.length_c   1.000
_cell.angle_alpha   90.00
_cell.angle_beta   90.00
_cell.angle_gamma   90.00
#
_symmetry.space_group_name_H-M   'P 1'
#
loop_
_entity.id
_entity.type
_entity.pdbx_description
1 polymer ?
#
loop_
_entity_poly.entity_id
_entity_poly.type
_entity_poly.pdbx_seq_one_letter_code
_entity_poly.pdbx_strand_id
1 'polypeptide(L)'
;MESKCCDSKKLRGCRVMIEIYAGATLLQTIRKVMSANLRETLEGEFILSFTVLAKSALALKTKQLAKLNDQYFEIVQITKSLQGSLPVCSVTCEHVSYILNDEIYKIDTFDFTGDPTAGLNQLLSGTPFSAGIVEFTESCTMKINQEVTRRSALMQYIAILGGEIEYDGYQINIKSHRGSSEYKVVMDTKNVTDVSVSHDSRENASSYHISFFKLLSLSVGDNVHIVFRPLGIDVKTRIISLEYNPFYRYDIRVEVGRYRPSISDTFYRIESSMNSVETSLTQVGSSVDGLQTQVNDLGVSYTIVKSLSIDTSFINVTYEVEKGDTHQYHAQYSYTTDTGGRITSITLDNIFSELLLKEVSSLTVDTTRFDVTYVDGETASYNYTTDSSGRITAIDKVVG
;
A
#
# COMPACT_ATOMS: atom_id res chain seq x y z
N MET A 1 19.23 -22.52 -30.83
CA MET A 1 20.24 -22.76 -29.78
C MET A 1 19.75 -23.93 -28.95
N GLU A 2 20.58 -24.96 -28.86
CA GLU A 2 20.22 -26.32 -28.45
C GLU A 2 19.58 -26.36 -27.06
N SER A 3 18.33 -26.83 -26.99
CA SER A 3 17.77 -27.33 -25.75
C SER A 3 18.61 -28.53 -25.33
N LYS A 4 19.13 -28.52 -24.10
CA LYS A 4 19.73 -29.71 -23.49
C LYS A 4 18.62 -30.72 -23.24
N CYS A 5 18.24 -31.41 -24.30
CA CYS A 5 17.53 -32.67 -24.26
C CYS A 5 18.41 -33.62 -23.43
N CYS A 6 17.96 -33.94 -22.22
CA CYS A 6 18.66 -34.85 -21.33
C CYS A 6 18.53 -36.25 -21.95
N ASP A 7 19.53 -36.57 -22.77
CA ASP A 7 19.59 -37.72 -23.64
C ASP A 7 19.55 -39.02 -22.81
N SER A 8 18.42 -39.72 -22.88
CA SER A 8 18.06 -40.89 -22.04
C SER A 8 18.94 -42.13 -22.28
N LYS A 9 19.99 -42.02 -23.12
CA LYS A 9 20.97 -43.08 -23.39
C LYS A 9 22.30 -42.94 -22.62
N LYS A 10 22.53 -41.86 -21.88
CA LYS A 10 23.75 -41.64 -21.06
C LYS A 10 23.61 -41.95 -19.55
N LEU A 11 22.46 -42.45 -19.10
CA LEU A 11 22.18 -42.70 -17.68
C LEU A 11 22.60 -44.08 -17.13
N ARG A 12 23.42 -44.85 -17.88
CA ARG A 12 24.13 -46.00 -17.30
C ARG A 12 25.36 -45.51 -16.52
N GLY A 13 25.18 -44.82 -15.40
CA GLY A 13 26.33 -44.52 -14.52
C GLY A 13 26.16 -43.44 -13.44
N CYS A 14 25.32 -42.42 -13.63
CA CYS A 14 25.12 -41.40 -12.59
C CYS A 14 24.17 -41.93 -11.52
N ARG A 15 24.73 -42.54 -10.46
CA ARG A 15 23.97 -42.81 -9.23
C ARG A 15 23.52 -41.48 -8.63
N VAL A 16 22.22 -41.29 -8.48
CA VAL A 16 21.63 -40.19 -7.73
C VAL A 16 22.24 -40.16 -6.33
N MET A 17 22.62 -38.97 -5.87
CA MET A 17 23.23 -38.75 -4.57
C MET A 17 22.82 -37.38 -4.02
N ILE A 18 22.72 -37.29 -2.70
CA ILE A 18 22.53 -36.02 -1.99
C ILE A 18 23.88 -35.66 -1.37
N GLU A 19 24.39 -34.48 -1.70
CA GLU A 19 25.61 -33.93 -1.12
C GLU A 19 25.25 -32.93 -0.03
N ILE A 20 25.82 -33.08 1.17
CA ILE A 20 25.53 -32.22 2.31
C ILE A 20 26.72 -31.30 2.56
N TYR A 21 26.44 -30.00 2.60
CA TYR A 21 27.43 -28.95 2.79
C TYR A 21 27.17 -28.14 4.07
N ALA A 22 28.25 -27.66 4.68
CA ALA A 22 28.22 -26.55 5.62
C ALA A 22 29.04 -25.40 5.02
N GLY A 23 28.35 -24.33 4.62
CA GLY A 23 28.95 -23.31 3.76
C GLY A 23 29.49 -23.95 2.47
N ALA A 24 30.76 -23.69 2.15
CA ALA A 24 31.43 -24.27 0.98
C ALA A 24 32.01 -25.69 1.22
N THR A 25 31.97 -26.21 2.44
CA THR A 25 32.62 -27.48 2.78
C THR A 25 31.66 -28.65 2.62
N LEU A 26 32.02 -29.62 1.78
CA LEU A 26 31.30 -30.90 1.68
C LEU A 26 31.52 -31.72 2.95
N LEU A 27 30.45 -31.99 3.69
CA LEU A 27 30.49 -32.79 4.92
C LEU A 27 30.28 -34.27 4.66
N GLN A 28 29.31 -34.62 3.83
CA GLN A 28 29.02 -36.01 3.51
C GLN A 28 28.25 -36.18 2.20
N THR A 29 28.32 -37.38 1.63
CA THR A 29 27.54 -37.78 0.46
C THR A 29 26.62 -38.95 0.82
N ILE A 30 25.31 -38.72 0.71
CA ILE A 30 24.28 -39.74 0.91
C ILE A 30 23.97 -40.39 -0.44
N ARG A 31 24.44 -41.63 -0.59
CA ARG A 31 24.26 -42.43 -1.82
C ARG A 31 23.07 -43.39 -1.76
N LYS A 32 22.53 -43.59 -0.56
CA LYS A 32 21.41 -44.49 -0.29
C LYS A 32 20.52 -43.88 0.78
N VAL A 33 19.23 -43.90 0.52
CA VAL A 33 18.17 -43.47 1.43
C VAL A 33 17.20 -44.64 1.63
N MET A 34 16.50 -44.65 2.75
CA MET A 34 15.37 -45.55 2.97
C MET A 34 14.17 -45.10 2.14
N SER A 35 13.92 -43.79 2.12
CA SER A 35 12.93 -43.14 1.28
C SER A 35 13.41 -41.72 0.95
N ALA A 36 12.93 -41.18 -0.15
CA ALA A 36 13.07 -39.77 -0.48
C ALA A 36 11.87 -39.32 -1.30
N ASN A 37 11.62 -38.03 -1.29
CA ASN A 37 10.50 -37.39 -1.96
C ASN A 37 10.94 -35.98 -2.36
N LEU A 38 10.82 -35.69 -3.65
CA LEU A 38 11.05 -34.36 -4.21
C LEU A 38 9.71 -33.88 -4.76
N ARG A 39 9.20 -32.77 -4.23
CA ARG A 39 7.94 -32.14 -4.64
C ARG A 39 8.23 -30.78 -5.26
N GLU A 40 7.68 -30.55 -6.44
CA GLU A 40 7.81 -29.30 -7.19
C GLU A 40 6.44 -28.88 -7.77
N THR A 41 6.09 -27.59 -7.70
CA THR A 41 4.84 -27.05 -8.26
C THR A 41 5.06 -25.88 -9.21
N LEU A 42 4.09 -25.61 -10.07
CA LEU A 42 4.06 -24.40 -10.91
C LEU A 42 3.97 -23.10 -10.09
N GLU A 43 3.48 -23.19 -8.85
CA GLU A 43 3.41 -22.07 -7.89
C GLU A 43 4.75 -21.78 -7.20
N GLY A 44 5.79 -22.57 -7.50
CA GLY A 44 7.13 -22.38 -6.96
C GLY A 44 7.37 -23.05 -5.61
N GLU A 45 6.52 -24.00 -5.20
CA GLU A 45 6.88 -24.94 -4.13
C GLU A 45 8.02 -25.82 -4.63
N PHE A 46 9.07 -25.98 -3.82
CA PHE A 46 10.16 -26.90 -4.14
C PHE A 46 10.79 -27.45 -2.87
N ILE A 47 10.44 -28.70 -2.53
CA ILE A 47 10.75 -29.33 -1.24
C ILE A 47 11.39 -30.70 -1.49
N LEU A 48 12.44 -31.00 -0.72
CA LEU A 48 13.10 -32.30 -0.68
C LEU A 48 12.96 -32.87 0.73
N SER A 49 12.43 -34.09 0.85
CA SER A 49 12.50 -34.85 2.09
C SER A 49 13.17 -36.21 1.85
N PHE A 50 13.88 -36.71 2.86
CA PHE A 50 14.48 -38.03 2.81
C PHE A 50 14.66 -38.64 4.19
N THR A 51 14.65 -39.97 4.24
CA THR A 51 14.90 -40.75 5.45
C THR A 51 16.14 -41.61 5.27
N VAL A 52 17.03 -41.58 6.26
CA VAL A 52 18.24 -42.41 6.34
C VAL A 52 18.32 -43.12 7.67
N LEU A 53 19.19 -44.13 7.78
CA LEU A 53 19.53 -44.71 9.08
C LEU A 53 20.17 -43.64 9.96
N ALA A 54 19.87 -43.64 11.27
CA ALA A 54 20.38 -42.63 12.20
C ALA A 54 21.91 -42.51 12.20
N LYS A 55 22.62 -43.63 11.98
CA LYS A 55 24.09 -43.65 11.84
C LYS A 55 24.62 -42.81 10.66
N SER A 56 23.83 -42.68 9.60
CA SER A 56 24.16 -41.90 8.40
C SER A 56 23.76 -40.43 8.53
N ALA A 57 23.11 -40.05 9.63
CA ALA A 57 22.65 -38.70 9.92
C ALA A 57 23.45 -38.00 11.04
N LEU A 58 24.54 -38.60 11.53
CA LEU A 58 25.29 -38.06 12.68
C LEU A 58 25.84 -36.65 12.43
N ALA A 59 26.26 -36.35 11.20
CA ALA A 59 26.78 -35.05 10.80
C ALA A 59 25.71 -34.05 10.36
N LEU A 60 24.44 -34.48 10.27
CA LEU A 60 23.34 -33.64 9.80
C LEU A 60 22.92 -32.64 10.87
N LYS A 61 22.79 -31.38 10.46
CA LYS A 61 22.29 -30.27 11.26
C LYS A 61 21.37 -29.41 10.40
N THR A 62 20.43 -28.72 11.04
CA THR A 62 19.64 -27.69 10.37
C THR A 62 20.57 -26.57 9.84
N LYS A 63 20.09 -25.81 8.84
CA LYS A 63 20.85 -24.79 8.11
C LYS A 63 22.01 -25.31 7.24
N GLN A 64 22.23 -26.62 7.17
CA GLN A 64 23.12 -27.21 6.18
C GLN A 64 22.44 -27.25 4.80
N LEU A 65 23.23 -27.26 3.73
CA LEU A 65 22.73 -27.33 2.36
C LEU A 65 22.81 -28.75 1.83
N ALA A 66 21.68 -29.29 1.38
CA ALA A 66 21.58 -30.52 0.60
C ALA A 66 21.53 -30.17 -0.89
N LYS A 67 22.46 -30.71 -1.68
CA LYS A 67 22.48 -30.58 -3.13
C LYS A 67 21.93 -31.86 -3.78
N LEU A 68 20.98 -31.71 -4.69
CA LEU A 68 20.41 -32.79 -5.51
C LEU A 68 20.13 -32.26 -6.93
N ASN A 69 20.67 -32.92 -7.96
CA ASN A 69 20.47 -32.55 -9.38
C ASN A 69 20.73 -31.05 -9.66
N ASP A 70 21.84 -30.51 -9.15
CA ASP A 70 22.24 -29.11 -9.26
C ASP A 70 21.32 -28.08 -8.59
N GLN A 71 20.32 -28.53 -7.84
CA GLN A 71 19.48 -27.72 -6.98
C GLN A 71 19.96 -27.80 -5.52
N TYR A 72 19.76 -26.72 -4.78
CA TYR A 72 20.20 -26.59 -3.38
C TYR A 72 18.99 -26.46 -2.46
N PHE A 73 19.02 -27.19 -1.35
CA PHE A 73 17.95 -27.22 -0.36
C PHE A 73 18.54 -27.01 1.03
N GLU A 74 18.00 -26.07 1.80
CA GLU A 74 18.35 -25.89 3.20
C GLU A 74 17.65 -26.95 4.07
N ILE A 75 18.38 -27.62 4.95
CA ILE A 75 17.79 -28.53 5.94
C ILE A 75 17.07 -27.71 7.01
N VAL A 76 15.74 -27.74 6.99
CA VAL A 76 14.89 -26.99 7.92
C VAL A 76 14.46 -27.82 9.12
N GLN A 77 14.35 -29.14 8.96
CA GLN A 77 13.91 -30.03 10.03
C GLN A 77 14.64 -31.37 10.00
N ILE A 78 15.01 -31.86 11.18
CA ILE A 78 15.56 -33.19 11.40
C ILE A 78 14.77 -33.88 12.51
N THR A 79 14.24 -35.06 12.23
CA THR A 79 13.49 -35.87 13.18
C THR A 79 14.14 -37.23 13.31
N LYS A 80 14.52 -37.61 14.54
CA LYS A 80 15.11 -38.92 14.85
C LYS A 80 14.07 -39.77 15.56
N SER A 81 13.88 -41.01 15.12
CA SER A 81 12.88 -41.91 15.68
C SER A 81 13.30 -43.38 15.51
N LEU A 82 12.56 -44.28 16.15
CA LEU A 82 12.63 -45.72 15.91
C LEU A 82 11.45 -46.13 15.02
N GLN A 83 11.73 -46.76 13.88
CA GLN A 83 10.71 -47.40 13.04
C GLN A 83 10.82 -48.91 13.22
N GLY A 84 9.96 -49.48 14.07
CA GLY A 84 10.19 -50.81 14.63
C GLY A 84 11.45 -50.82 15.48
N SER A 85 12.43 -51.68 15.16
CA SER A 85 13.73 -51.72 15.81
C SER A 85 14.83 -50.92 15.09
N LEU A 86 14.50 -50.25 13.99
CA LEU A 86 15.47 -49.52 13.17
C LEU A 86 15.53 -48.04 13.59
N PRO A 87 16.68 -47.53 14.06
CA PRO A 87 16.84 -46.10 14.31
C PRO A 87 16.99 -45.35 12.98
N VAL A 88 16.05 -44.43 12.73
CA VAL A 88 15.94 -43.66 11.50
C VAL A 88 16.03 -42.16 11.77
N CYS A 89 16.36 -41.42 10.73
CA CYS A 89 16.42 -39.98 10.72
C CYS A 89 15.71 -39.47 9.47
N SER A 90 14.60 -38.78 9.65
CA SER A 90 13.86 -38.07 8.59
C SER A 90 14.31 -36.63 8.53
N VAL A 91 14.53 -36.14 7.32
CA VAL A 91 15.08 -34.81 7.05
C VAL A 91 14.15 -34.13 6.06
N THR A 92 13.73 -32.91 6.39
CA THR A 92 12.96 -32.04 5.50
C THR A 92 13.82 -30.86 5.10
N CYS A 93 13.85 -30.58 3.81
CA CYS A 93 14.62 -29.51 3.22
C CYS A 93 13.74 -28.65 2.31
N GLU A 94 13.93 -27.34 2.37
CA GLU A 94 13.27 -26.38 1.48
C GLU A 94 14.29 -25.88 0.45
N HIS A 95 13.87 -25.61 -0.78
CA HIS A 95 14.77 -25.01 -1.77
C HIS A 95 15.32 -23.68 -1.24
N VAL A 96 16.57 -23.35 -1.59
CA VAL A 96 17.23 -22.13 -1.10
C VAL A 96 16.43 -20.85 -1.40
N SER A 97 15.52 -20.86 -2.37
CA SER A 97 14.61 -19.73 -2.63
C SER A 97 13.71 -19.36 -1.45
N TYR A 98 13.52 -20.24 -0.47
CA TYR A 98 12.71 -19.94 0.70
C TYR A 98 13.38 -18.93 1.65
N ILE A 99 14.70 -18.73 1.55
CA ILE A 99 15.37 -17.64 2.30
C ILE A 99 14.81 -16.27 1.92
N LEU A 100 14.18 -16.12 0.75
CA LEU A 100 13.52 -14.88 0.34
C LEU A 100 12.31 -14.51 1.23
N ASN A 101 11.89 -15.41 2.13
CA ASN A 101 10.92 -15.13 3.19
C ASN A 101 11.55 -14.49 4.44
N ASP A 102 12.87 -14.58 4.60
CA ASP A 102 13.57 -14.11 5.81
C ASP A 102 13.46 -12.59 5.95
N GLU A 103 13.38 -12.13 7.20
CA GLU A 103 13.20 -10.72 7.54
C GLU A 103 14.29 -9.81 6.96
N ILE A 104 15.52 -10.32 6.85
CA ILE A 104 16.67 -9.57 6.30
C ILE A 104 16.49 -9.18 4.83
N TYR A 105 15.64 -9.87 4.08
CA TYR A 105 15.40 -9.59 2.67
C TYR A 105 14.09 -8.85 2.40
N LYS A 106 13.28 -8.58 3.43
CA LYS A 106 12.06 -7.79 3.30
C LYS A 106 12.35 -6.43 2.64
N ILE A 107 11.35 -5.94 1.91
CA ILE A 107 11.36 -4.62 1.30
C ILE A 107 10.09 -3.89 1.68
N ASP A 108 10.21 -2.60 1.92
CA ASP A 108 9.10 -1.68 2.18
C ASP A 108 8.69 -0.91 0.92
N THR A 109 9.60 -0.77 -0.03
CA THR A 109 9.45 0.04 -1.22
C THR A 109 10.07 -0.67 -2.42
N PHE A 110 9.36 -0.61 -3.54
CA PHE A 110 9.85 -1.00 -4.85
C PHE A 110 9.09 -0.20 -5.88
N ASP A 111 9.79 0.42 -6.83
CA ASP A 111 9.16 1.10 -7.94
C ASP A 111 10.02 0.83 -9.18
N PHE A 112 9.45 0.14 -10.14
CA PHE A 112 10.12 -0.24 -11.36
C PHE A 112 9.18 -0.12 -12.54
N THR A 113 9.69 0.46 -13.63
CA THR A 113 9.07 0.40 -14.95
C THR A 113 10.16 0.17 -15.99
N GLY A 114 10.03 -0.88 -16.80
CA GLY A 114 10.99 -1.18 -17.86
C GLY A 114 11.08 -2.67 -18.21
N ASP A 115 12.25 -3.08 -18.71
CA ASP A 115 12.54 -4.44 -19.16
C ASP A 115 12.36 -5.48 -18.02
N PRO A 116 11.65 -6.60 -18.27
CA PRO A 116 11.39 -7.62 -17.25
C PRO A 116 12.63 -8.27 -16.64
N THR A 117 13.73 -8.41 -17.39
CA THR A 117 14.96 -8.99 -16.87
C THR A 117 15.67 -8.01 -15.94
N ALA A 118 15.71 -6.73 -16.32
CA ALA A 118 16.23 -5.66 -15.47
C ALA A 118 15.42 -5.53 -14.18
N GLY A 119 14.08 -5.57 -14.27
CA GLY A 119 13.19 -5.48 -13.12
C GLY A 119 13.36 -6.65 -12.15
N LEU A 120 13.49 -7.88 -12.66
CA LEU A 120 13.76 -9.05 -11.82
C LEU A 120 15.12 -8.94 -11.12
N ASN A 121 16.17 -8.50 -11.81
CA ASN A 121 17.48 -8.30 -11.18
C ASN A 121 17.45 -7.20 -10.11
N GLN A 122 16.75 -6.09 -10.36
CA GLN A 122 16.56 -5.05 -9.37
C GLN A 122 15.78 -5.57 -8.17
N LEU A 123 14.73 -6.36 -8.42
CA LEU A 123 13.95 -7.00 -7.37
C LEU A 123 14.78 -8.00 -6.57
N LEU A 124 15.73 -8.71 -7.15
CA LEU A 124 16.56 -9.68 -6.41
C LEU A 124 17.84 -9.07 -5.82
N SER A 125 18.07 -7.77 -6.03
CA SER A 125 19.24 -7.07 -5.52
C SER A 125 19.36 -7.17 -3.99
N GLY A 126 20.57 -7.46 -3.53
CA GLY A 126 20.89 -7.72 -2.12
C GLY A 126 20.62 -9.15 -1.66
N THR A 127 20.07 -10.02 -2.51
CA THR A 127 19.91 -11.45 -2.23
C THR A 127 21.00 -12.27 -2.94
N PRO A 128 21.17 -13.56 -2.59
CA PRO A 128 22.04 -14.46 -3.34
C PRO A 128 21.53 -14.84 -4.74
N PHE A 129 20.34 -14.36 -5.15
CA PHE A 129 19.69 -14.74 -6.39
C PHE A 129 19.88 -13.69 -7.49
N SER A 130 19.85 -14.16 -8.74
CA SER A 130 19.84 -13.30 -9.93
C SER A 130 18.76 -13.76 -10.91
N ALA A 131 18.39 -12.88 -11.85
CA ALA A 131 17.57 -13.29 -12.98
C ALA A 131 18.33 -14.32 -13.83
N GLY A 132 17.65 -15.40 -14.19
CA GLY A 132 18.08 -16.31 -15.25
C GLY A 132 17.38 -15.96 -16.57
N ILE A 133 16.76 -16.94 -17.21
CA ILE A 133 16.01 -16.75 -18.45
C ILE A 133 14.64 -16.14 -18.13
N VAL A 134 14.40 -14.92 -18.63
CA VAL A 134 13.09 -14.25 -18.63
C VAL A 134 12.60 -14.17 -20.07
N GLU A 135 11.48 -14.83 -20.39
CA GLU A 135 10.95 -14.91 -21.76
C GLU A 135 10.08 -13.72 -22.19
N PHE A 136 9.90 -12.76 -21.28
CA PHE A 136 9.07 -11.58 -21.48
C PHE A 136 9.94 -10.38 -21.84
N THR A 137 9.56 -9.66 -22.89
CA THR A 137 10.29 -8.48 -23.39
C THR A 137 9.48 -7.19 -23.33
N GLU A 138 8.17 -7.28 -23.09
CA GLU A 138 7.31 -6.11 -22.96
C GLU A 138 7.57 -5.41 -21.63
N SER A 139 7.58 -4.07 -21.65
CA SER A 139 7.82 -3.27 -20.45
C SER A 139 6.78 -3.59 -19.38
N CYS A 140 7.23 -3.86 -18.16
CA CYS A 140 6.36 -4.10 -17.01
C CYS A 140 6.53 -3.00 -15.96
N THR A 141 5.47 -2.74 -15.20
CA THR A 141 5.49 -1.82 -14.05
C THR A 141 5.10 -2.58 -12.79
N MET A 142 5.89 -2.44 -11.73
CA MET A 142 5.54 -2.95 -10.40
C MET A 142 5.88 -1.91 -9.34
N LYS A 143 4.93 -1.67 -8.43
CA LYS A 143 5.11 -0.79 -7.27
C LYS A 143 4.74 -1.52 -5.98
N ILE A 144 5.56 -1.35 -4.95
CA ILE A 144 5.35 -1.81 -3.57
C ILE A 144 5.56 -0.60 -2.66
N ASN A 145 4.63 -0.37 -1.75
CA ASN A 145 4.66 0.76 -0.81
C ASN A 145 4.40 0.32 0.65
N GLN A 146 4.69 -0.94 0.96
CA GLN A 146 4.56 -1.52 2.29
C GLN A 146 5.58 -2.65 2.49
N GLU A 147 5.84 -2.98 3.76
CA GLU A 147 6.70 -4.11 4.12
C GLU A 147 6.12 -5.44 3.62
N VAL A 148 6.86 -6.12 2.78
CA VAL A 148 6.57 -7.48 2.31
C VAL A 148 7.82 -8.33 2.22
N THR A 149 7.64 -9.65 2.26
CA THR A 149 8.77 -10.56 2.02
C THR A 149 9.24 -10.44 0.58
N ARG A 150 10.53 -10.69 0.35
CA ARG A 150 11.08 -10.66 -1.01
C ARG A 150 10.43 -11.72 -1.89
N ARG A 151 10.09 -12.88 -1.32
CA ARG A 151 9.38 -13.95 -2.02
C ARG A 151 7.99 -13.50 -2.47
N SER A 152 7.24 -12.82 -1.62
CA SER A 152 5.92 -12.28 -1.97
C SER A 152 6.04 -11.29 -3.14
N ALA A 153 7.01 -10.38 -3.09
CA ALA A 153 7.28 -9.44 -4.17
C ALA A 153 7.69 -10.15 -5.48
N LEU A 154 8.50 -11.21 -5.40
CA LEU A 154 8.86 -12.04 -6.54
C LEU A 154 7.63 -12.71 -7.16
N MET A 155 6.76 -13.33 -6.35
CA MET A 155 5.54 -13.98 -6.85
C MET A 155 4.59 -12.96 -7.51
N GLN A 156 4.49 -11.76 -6.94
CA GLN A 156 3.75 -10.65 -7.54
C GLN A 156 4.33 -10.24 -8.90
N TYR A 157 5.65 -10.15 -9.01
CA TYR A 157 6.32 -9.81 -10.25
C TYR A 157 6.06 -10.83 -11.35
N ILE A 158 6.14 -12.12 -11.02
CA ILE A 158 5.81 -13.23 -11.94
C ILE A 158 4.34 -13.16 -12.37
N ALA A 159 3.43 -12.87 -11.44
CA ALA A 159 2.01 -12.75 -11.72
C ALA A 159 1.69 -11.56 -12.65
N ILE A 160 2.37 -10.42 -12.50
CA ILE A 160 2.25 -9.26 -13.41
C ILE A 160 2.65 -9.64 -14.83
N LEU A 161 3.74 -10.41 -14.98
CA LEU A 161 4.17 -10.89 -16.29
C LEU A 161 3.27 -12.00 -16.85
N GLY A 162 2.44 -12.64 -16.01
CA GLY A 162 1.69 -13.85 -16.38
C GLY A 162 2.61 -15.05 -16.64
N GLY A 163 3.79 -15.05 -16.03
CA GLY A 163 4.82 -16.07 -16.21
C GLY A 163 4.76 -17.20 -15.20
N GLU A 164 5.69 -18.12 -15.35
CA GLU A 164 5.87 -19.29 -14.51
C GLU A 164 7.29 -19.35 -13.99
N ILE A 165 7.43 -19.55 -12.68
CA ILE A 165 8.72 -19.57 -12.01
C ILE A 165 9.43 -20.90 -12.20
N GLU A 166 10.70 -20.85 -12.56
CA GLU A 166 11.60 -22.00 -12.61
C GLU A 166 12.89 -21.70 -11.87
N TYR A 167 13.29 -22.59 -10.98
CA TYR A 167 14.54 -22.47 -10.23
C TYR A 167 15.69 -23.19 -10.95
N ASP A 168 16.81 -22.49 -11.13
CA ASP A 168 18.07 -23.05 -11.63
C ASP A 168 19.20 -22.70 -10.65
N GLY A 169 19.26 -23.44 -9.54
CA GLY A 169 20.14 -23.14 -8.42
C GLY A 169 19.83 -21.77 -7.81
N TYR A 170 20.73 -20.80 -8.02
CA TYR A 170 20.57 -19.41 -7.56
C TYR A 170 20.05 -18.46 -8.64
N GLN A 171 19.72 -18.99 -9.84
CA GLN A 171 19.05 -18.21 -10.87
C GLN A 171 17.54 -18.49 -10.83
N ILE A 172 16.76 -17.44 -11.06
CA ILE A 172 15.31 -17.51 -11.17
C ILE A 172 14.90 -17.20 -12.60
N ASN A 173 14.34 -18.19 -13.27
CA ASN A 173 13.80 -18.08 -14.62
C ASN A 173 12.30 -17.72 -14.53
N ILE A 174 11.83 -16.92 -15.50
CA ILE A 174 10.41 -16.64 -15.69
C ILE A 174 10.05 -17.06 -17.13
N LYS A 175 9.30 -18.15 -17.22
CA LYS A 175 8.91 -18.80 -18.46
C LYS A 175 7.48 -18.44 -18.84
N SER A 176 7.22 -18.36 -20.14
CA SER A 176 5.85 -18.26 -20.67
C SER A 176 5.09 -19.59 -20.52
N HIS A 177 5.82 -20.71 -20.64
CA HIS A 177 5.32 -22.06 -20.41
C HIS A 177 6.47 -22.98 -19.99
N ARG A 178 6.46 -23.42 -18.73
CA ARG A 178 7.34 -24.49 -18.22
C ARG A 178 6.88 -25.84 -18.71
N GLY A 179 7.84 -26.74 -18.93
CA GLY A 179 7.57 -28.06 -19.49
C GLY A 179 7.17 -28.00 -20.96
N SER A 180 6.84 -29.16 -21.51
CA SER A 180 6.48 -29.32 -22.92
C SER A 180 5.05 -28.85 -23.18
N SER A 181 4.86 -28.02 -24.21
CA SER A 181 3.55 -27.68 -24.75
C SER A 181 2.91 -28.84 -25.53
N GLU A 182 3.71 -29.79 -26.01
CA GLU A 182 3.24 -30.99 -26.69
C GLU A 182 2.64 -31.98 -25.70
N TYR A 183 1.49 -32.56 -26.05
CA TYR A 183 0.81 -33.52 -25.20
C TYR A 183 1.59 -34.84 -25.14
N LYS A 184 2.17 -35.10 -23.98
CA LYS A 184 2.75 -36.40 -23.65
C LYS A 184 1.63 -37.36 -23.31
N VAL A 185 1.48 -38.43 -24.07
CA VAL A 185 0.50 -39.48 -23.76
C VAL A 185 0.95 -40.21 -22.50
N VAL A 186 0.13 -40.10 -21.48
CA VAL A 186 0.28 -40.74 -20.20
C VAL A 186 -0.82 -41.78 -20.15
N MET A 187 -0.43 -43.07 -20.09
CA MET A 187 -1.29 -44.26 -19.99
C MET A 187 -1.70 -44.99 -21.29
N ASP A 188 -1.84 -46.32 -21.17
CA ASP A 188 -2.47 -47.24 -22.13
C ASP A 188 -3.19 -48.38 -21.38
N THR A 189 -2.56 -48.95 -20.34
CA THR A 189 -3.18 -49.84 -19.30
C THR A 189 -2.12 -50.54 -18.44
N LYS A 190 -0.87 -50.72 -18.91
CA LYS A 190 0.10 -51.64 -18.27
C LYS A 190 1.10 -51.03 -17.28
N ASN A 191 1.24 -49.70 -17.22
CA ASN A 191 2.31 -49.04 -16.45
C ASN A 191 1.79 -48.17 -15.30
N VAL A 192 0.54 -48.35 -14.88
CA VAL A 192 -0.11 -47.53 -13.85
C VAL A 192 -0.41 -48.41 -12.65
N THR A 193 0.08 -48.02 -11.47
CA THR A 193 -0.13 -48.77 -10.22
C THR A 193 -1.29 -48.23 -9.42
N ASP A 194 -1.57 -46.93 -9.54
CA ASP A 194 -2.66 -46.26 -8.86
C ASP A 194 -3.16 -45.07 -9.68
N VAL A 195 -4.48 -44.87 -9.70
CA VAL A 195 -5.16 -43.69 -10.27
C VAL A 195 -6.31 -43.30 -9.37
N SER A 196 -6.29 -42.07 -8.89
CA SER A 196 -7.46 -41.45 -8.27
C SER A 196 -7.78 -40.11 -8.93
N VAL A 197 -9.06 -39.76 -8.93
CA VAL A 197 -9.57 -38.48 -9.43
C VAL A 197 -10.43 -37.87 -8.34
N SER A 198 -10.13 -36.62 -7.99
CA SER A 198 -10.95 -35.79 -7.13
C SER A 198 -11.44 -34.59 -7.92
N HIS A 199 -12.74 -34.32 -7.82
CA HIS A 199 -13.38 -33.19 -8.46
C HIS A 199 -13.88 -32.23 -7.37
N ASP A 200 -13.38 -31.01 -7.37
CA ASP A 200 -13.87 -29.95 -6.50
C ASP A 200 -14.73 -28.98 -7.31
N SER A 201 -16.04 -28.97 -7.02
CA SER A 201 -17.02 -28.11 -7.69
C SER A 201 -16.90 -26.64 -7.30
N ARG A 202 -16.22 -26.31 -6.19
CA ARG A 202 -16.01 -24.92 -5.75
C ARG A 202 -14.91 -24.25 -6.56
N GLU A 203 -13.88 -25.02 -6.91
CA GLU A 203 -12.72 -24.55 -7.69
C GLU A 203 -12.87 -24.83 -9.19
N ASN A 204 -13.90 -25.59 -9.58
CA ASN A 204 -14.08 -26.15 -10.93
C ASN A 204 -12.78 -26.81 -11.43
N ALA A 205 -12.08 -27.47 -10.49
CA ALA A 205 -10.78 -28.07 -10.68
C ALA A 205 -10.88 -29.56 -10.43
N SER A 206 -10.18 -30.34 -11.27
CA SER A 206 -10.05 -31.78 -11.07
C SER A 206 -8.60 -32.06 -10.80
N SER A 207 -8.30 -32.58 -9.61
CA SER A 207 -6.98 -33.09 -9.27
C SER A 207 -6.94 -34.58 -9.54
N TYR A 208 -5.87 -35.01 -10.18
CA TYR A 208 -5.62 -36.40 -10.48
C TYR A 208 -4.43 -36.80 -9.62
N HIS A 209 -4.41 -38.03 -9.15
CA HIS A 209 -3.25 -38.64 -8.54
C HIS A 209 -2.96 -39.88 -9.37
N ILE A 210 -1.76 -39.98 -9.91
CA ILE A 210 -1.40 -41.07 -10.80
C ILE A 210 -0.04 -41.56 -10.37
N SER A 211 0.10 -42.87 -10.15
CA SER A 211 1.36 -43.56 -9.86
C SER A 211 1.78 -44.47 -11.02
N PHE A 212 3.05 -44.42 -11.43
CA PHE A 212 3.57 -45.18 -12.58
C PHE A 212 4.60 -46.24 -12.21
N PHE A 213 4.48 -47.45 -12.78
CA PHE A 213 5.47 -48.53 -12.62
C PHE A 213 6.77 -48.29 -13.42
N LYS A 214 6.79 -47.36 -14.39
CA LYS A 214 7.97 -47.05 -15.20
C LYS A 214 8.28 -45.56 -15.19
N LEU A 215 9.56 -45.27 -15.33
CA LEU A 215 10.08 -43.92 -15.52
C LEU A 215 9.48 -43.30 -16.78
N LEU A 216 8.61 -42.31 -16.61
CA LEU A 216 8.27 -41.35 -17.65
C LEU A 216 9.11 -40.09 -17.43
N SER A 217 9.61 -39.50 -18.52
CA SER A 217 10.27 -38.19 -18.48
C SER A 217 9.21 -37.08 -18.41
N LEU A 218 8.63 -36.94 -17.22
CA LEU A 218 7.67 -35.89 -16.88
C LEU A 218 8.38 -34.79 -16.09
N SER A 219 7.94 -33.56 -16.34
CA SER A 219 8.37 -32.35 -15.65
C SER A 219 7.15 -31.52 -15.30
N VAL A 220 7.26 -30.70 -14.25
CA VAL A 220 6.24 -29.70 -13.92
C VAL A 220 5.98 -28.81 -15.14
N GLY A 221 4.71 -28.53 -15.41
CA GLY A 221 4.26 -27.74 -16.55
C GLY A 221 4.07 -28.52 -17.85
N ASP A 222 4.46 -29.80 -17.95
CA ASP A 222 4.16 -30.61 -19.13
C ASP A 222 2.66 -30.72 -19.40
N ASN A 223 2.27 -30.58 -20.67
CA ASN A 223 0.96 -30.98 -21.14
C ASN A 223 0.89 -32.51 -21.26
N VAL A 224 -0.13 -33.10 -20.67
CA VAL A 224 -0.32 -34.55 -20.60
C VAL A 224 -1.70 -34.95 -21.07
N HIS A 225 -1.76 -36.08 -21.77
CA HIS A 225 -3.00 -36.73 -22.18
C HIS A 225 -3.14 -38.02 -21.39
N ILE A 226 -4.02 -38.00 -20.38
CA ILE A 226 -4.23 -39.08 -19.42
C ILE A 226 -5.36 -39.98 -19.92
N VAL A 227 -5.07 -41.26 -20.18
CA VAL A 227 -6.06 -42.22 -20.71
C VAL A 227 -6.15 -43.47 -19.82
N PHE A 228 -7.15 -43.54 -18.94
CA PHE A 228 -7.46 -44.71 -18.12
C PHE A 228 -8.89 -45.19 -18.34
N ARG A 229 -9.07 -46.06 -19.34
CA ARG A 229 -10.39 -46.59 -19.74
C ARG A 229 -11.18 -47.24 -18.60
N PRO A 230 -10.59 -48.01 -17.65
CA PRO A 230 -11.36 -48.62 -16.57
C PRO A 230 -12.10 -47.63 -15.64
N LEU A 231 -11.59 -46.40 -15.51
CA LEU A 231 -12.25 -45.31 -14.77
C LEU A 231 -12.91 -44.27 -15.69
N GLY A 232 -12.98 -44.53 -16.99
CA GLY A 232 -13.53 -43.59 -17.96
C GLY A 232 -12.71 -42.29 -18.10
N ILE A 233 -11.42 -42.31 -17.75
CA ILE A 233 -10.56 -41.13 -17.84
C ILE A 233 -9.98 -41.04 -19.25
N ASP A 234 -10.25 -39.95 -19.92
CA ASP A 234 -9.62 -39.54 -21.18
C ASP A 234 -9.56 -38.01 -21.18
N VAL A 235 -8.48 -37.46 -20.65
CA VAL A 235 -8.38 -36.02 -20.38
C VAL A 235 -7.04 -35.45 -20.82
N LYS A 236 -7.10 -34.30 -21.48
CA LYS A 236 -5.95 -33.45 -21.76
C LYS A 236 -5.85 -32.38 -20.70
N THR A 237 -4.73 -32.35 -20.01
CA THR A 237 -4.51 -31.47 -18.86
C THR A 237 -3.02 -31.17 -18.70
N ARG A 238 -2.64 -30.43 -17.67
CA ARG A 238 -1.28 -29.95 -17.45
C ARG A 238 -0.81 -30.29 -16.04
N ILE A 239 0.46 -30.69 -15.91
CA ILE A 239 1.07 -30.99 -14.61
C ILE A 239 1.28 -29.69 -13.82
N ILE A 240 0.56 -29.55 -12.71
CA ILE A 240 0.69 -28.41 -11.79
C ILE A 240 1.61 -28.74 -10.61
N SER A 241 1.68 -30.00 -10.22
CA SER A 241 2.56 -30.52 -9.16
C SER A 241 3.13 -31.87 -9.56
N LEU A 242 4.41 -32.06 -9.30
CA LEU A 242 5.11 -33.32 -9.51
C LEU A 242 5.85 -33.70 -8.23
N GLU A 243 5.57 -34.89 -7.73
CA GLU A 243 6.17 -35.43 -6.53
C GLU A 243 6.73 -36.82 -6.85
N TYR A 244 8.00 -37.09 -6.55
CA TYR A 244 8.60 -38.39 -6.85
C TYR A 244 9.78 -38.73 -5.95
N ASN A 245 10.14 -40.01 -5.86
CA ASN A 245 11.37 -40.41 -5.20
C ASN A 245 12.57 -40.31 -6.16
N PRO A 246 13.54 -39.41 -5.93
CA PRO A 246 14.67 -39.21 -6.84
C PRO A 246 15.61 -40.42 -6.93
N PHE A 247 15.65 -41.29 -5.91
CA PHE A 247 16.44 -42.52 -5.93
C PHE A 247 15.70 -43.71 -6.57
N TYR A 248 14.36 -43.65 -6.59
CA TYR A 248 13.49 -44.70 -7.12
C TYR A 248 12.27 -44.10 -7.82
N ARG A 249 12.40 -43.72 -9.10
CA ARG A 249 11.35 -43.06 -9.87
C ARG A 249 10.24 -44.00 -10.37
N TYR A 250 9.86 -44.98 -9.55
CA TYR A 250 8.75 -45.92 -9.78
C TYR A 250 7.50 -45.55 -8.99
N ASP A 251 7.57 -44.47 -8.22
CA ASP A 251 6.43 -43.83 -7.58
C ASP A 251 6.56 -42.34 -7.86
N ILE A 252 5.73 -41.88 -8.77
CA ILE A 252 5.63 -40.49 -9.21
C ILE A 252 4.17 -40.15 -8.99
N ARG A 253 3.90 -39.08 -8.29
CA ARG A 253 2.59 -38.54 -8.02
C ARG A 253 2.50 -37.23 -8.78
N VAL A 254 1.47 -37.12 -9.60
CA VAL A 254 1.25 -35.96 -10.45
C VAL A 254 -0.07 -35.36 -10.05
N GLU A 255 -0.11 -34.09 -9.70
CA GLU A 255 -1.35 -33.32 -9.67
C GLU A 255 -1.44 -32.53 -10.98
N VAL A 256 -2.63 -32.52 -11.57
CA VAL A 256 -2.88 -31.85 -12.84
C VAL A 256 -4.07 -30.91 -12.71
N GLY A 257 -4.07 -29.85 -13.51
CA GLY A 257 -5.10 -28.82 -13.42
C GLY A 257 -4.79 -27.61 -14.29
N ARG A 258 -5.53 -26.52 -14.06
CA ARG A 258 -5.24 -25.22 -14.66
C ARG A 258 -4.41 -24.40 -13.69
N TYR A 259 -3.24 -23.94 -14.13
CA TYR A 259 -2.45 -22.97 -13.39
C TYR A 259 -3.01 -21.55 -13.59
N ARG A 260 -3.15 -20.79 -12.50
CA ARG A 260 -3.50 -19.36 -12.52
C ARG A 260 -2.60 -18.63 -11.53
N PRO A 261 -1.62 -17.83 -12.00
CA PRO A 261 -0.88 -16.93 -11.12
C PRO A 261 -1.87 -15.97 -10.44
N SER A 262 -1.81 -15.87 -9.12
CA SER A 262 -2.60 -14.90 -8.36
C SER A 262 -1.80 -13.63 -8.12
N ILE A 263 -2.36 -12.48 -8.51
CA ILE A 263 -1.89 -11.17 -8.05
C ILE A 263 -2.46 -10.95 -6.65
N SER A 264 -1.63 -10.53 -5.69
CA SER A 264 -2.13 -10.15 -4.37
C SER A 264 -2.52 -8.67 -4.38
N ASP A 265 -3.81 -8.40 -4.16
CA ASP A 265 -4.31 -7.02 -3.99
C ASP A 265 -3.80 -6.36 -2.70
N THR A 266 -3.15 -7.13 -1.82
CA THR A 266 -2.68 -6.66 -0.51
C THR A 266 -1.42 -5.80 -0.57
N PHE A 267 -0.65 -5.77 -1.68
CA PHE A 267 0.56 -4.94 -1.81
C PHE A 267 0.28 -3.44 -1.84
N TYR A 268 -0.97 -3.04 -2.02
CA TYR A 268 -1.42 -1.66 -1.92
C TYR A 268 -2.07 -1.42 -0.55
N ARG A 269 -1.27 -1.01 0.45
CA ARG A 269 -1.84 -0.19 1.53
C ARG A 269 -2.01 1.21 0.98
N ILE A 270 -3.28 1.54 0.80
CA ILE A 270 -3.71 2.64 -0.03
C ILE A 270 -3.24 3.97 0.56
N GLU A 271 -2.56 4.74 -0.28
CA GLU A 271 -2.42 6.20 -0.28
C GLU A 271 -3.77 6.93 -0.04
N SER A 272 -4.91 6.23 -0.19
CA SER A 272 -6.25 6.76 0.05
C SER A 272 -6.51 7.07 1.52
N SER A 273 -5.88 6.37 2.47
CA SER A 273 -5.99 6.74 3.89
C SER A 273 -5.28 8.07 4.17
N MET A 274 -4.13 8.32 3.54
CA MET A 274 -3.46 9.62 3.64
C MET A 274 -4.23 10.71 2.89
N ASN A 275 -4.70 10.46 1.66
CA ASN A 275 -5.48 11.45 0.91
C ASN A 275 -6.81 11.78 1.60
N SER A 276 -7.49 10.80 2.21
CA SER A 276 -8.70 11.06 2.99
C SER A 276 -8.40 11.83 4.29
N VAL A 277 -7.26 11.57 4.93
CA VAL A 277 -6.82 12.29 6.12
C VAL A 277 -6.39 13.71 5.77
N GLU A 278 -5.67 13.90 4.66
CA GLU A 278 -5.25 15.20 4.14
C GLU A 278 -6.47 16.03 3.76
N THR A 279 -7.42 15.47 3.00
CA THR A 279 -8.69 16.11 2.67
C THR A 279 -9.47 16.51 3.93
N SER A 280 -9.53 15.61 4.93
CA SER A 280 -10.19 15.90 6.21
C SER A 280 -9.48 17.02 6.97
N LEU A 281 -8.14 17.05 6.96
CA LEU A 281 -7.34 18.06 7.63
C LEU A 281 -7.47 19.42 6.94
N THR A 282 -7.52 19.48 5.61
CA THR A 282 -7.80 20.70 4.85
C THR A 282 -9.21 21.22 5.15
N GLN A 283 -10.21 20.34 5.21
CA GLN A 283 -11.59 20.72 5.58
C GLN A 283 -11.67 21.26 7.02
N VAL A 284 -10.98 20.63 7.97
CA VAL A 284 -10.88 21.13 9.35
C VAL A 284 -10.18 22.48 9.39
N GLY A 285 -9.06 22.66 8.68
CA GLY A 285 -8.35 23.94 8.58
C GLY A 285 -9.26 25.07 8.07
N SER A 286 -9.96 24.82 6.95
CA SER A 286 -10.90 25.80 6.38
C SER A 286 -12.08 26.12 7.31
N SER A 287 -12.55 25.14 8.10
CA SER A 287 -13.63 25.34 9.07
C SER A 287 -13.14 26.17 10.28
N VAL A 288 -11.91 25.94 10.74
CA VAL A 288 -11.30 26.72 11.82
C VAL A 288 -11.04 28.16 11.37
N ASP A 289 -10.53 28.39 10.16
CA ASP A 289 -10.36 29.73 9.59
C ASP A 289 -11.70 30.46 9.42
N GLY A 290 -12.74 29.73 9.00
CA GLY A 290 -14.11 30.24 8.93
C GLY A 290 -14.65 30.65 10.30
N LEU A 291 -14.41 29.85 11.35
CA LEU A 291 -14.78 30.17 12.73
C LEU A 291 -13.99 31.36 13.28
N GLN A 292 -12.68 31.45 13.01
CA GLN A 292 -11.86 32.59 13.45
C GLN A 292 -12.35 33.89 12.80
N THR A 293 -12.73 33.85 11.53
CA THR A 293 -13.30 35.00 10.82
C THR A 293 -14.65 35.39 11.40
N GLN A 294 -15.54 34.42 11.64
CA GLN A 294 -16.84 34.68 12.28
C GLN A 294 -16.70 35.22 13.71
N VAL A 295 -15.74 34.73 14.50
CA VAL A 295 -15.46 35.26 15.85
C VAL A 295 -14.90 36.67 15.78
N ASN A 296 -14.03 36.98 14.82
CA ASN A 296 -13.52 38.35 14.60
C ASN A 296 -14.64 39.31 14.17
N ASP A 297 -15.59 38.85 13.34
CA ASP A 297 -16.74 39.64 12.89
C ASP A 297 -17.81 39.82 13.98
N LEU A 298 -17.94 38.85 14.90
CA LEU A 298 -18.83 38.93 16.07
C LEU A 298 -18.28 39.78 17.22
N GLY A 299 -17.05 40.28 17.13
CA GLY A 299 -16.54 41.32 18.01
C GLY A 299 -17.27 42.64 17.75
N VAL A 300 -18.41 42.83 18.42
CA VAL A 300 -19.23 44.05 18.38
C VAL A 300 -18.46 45.19 19.04
N SER A 301 -17.91 46.12 18.25
CA SER A 301 -17.28 47.34 18.78
C SER A 301 -18.36 48.34 19.22
N TYR A 302 -18.27 48.87 20.43
CA TYR A 302 -19.00 50.06 20.84
C TYR A 302 -18.02 51.23 21.01
N THR A 303 -18.42 52.42 20.56
CA THR A 303 -17.63 53.65 20.73
C THR A 303 -18.24 54.47 21.85
N ILE A 304 -17.42 54.92 22.79
CA ILE A 304 -17.84 55.85 23.84
C ILE A 304 -17.07 57.16 23.71
N VAL A 305 -17.72 58.29 24.03
CA VAL A 305 -17.02 59.57 24.16
C VAL A 305 -16.11 59.47 25.38
N LYS A 306 -14.81 59.49 25.14
CA LYS A 306 -13.80 59.49 26.20
C LYS A 306 -13.69 60.86 26.85
N SER A 307 -13.66 61.91 26.02
CA SER A 307 -13.63 63.29 26.51
C SER A 307 -14.31 64.23 25.52
N LEU A 308 -14.89 65.30 26.06
CA LEU A 308 -15.45 66.41 25.28
C LEU A 308 -15.05 67.71 25.96
N SER A 309 -14.49 68.63 25.19
CA SER A 309 -14.09 69.96 25.65
C SER A 309 -14.56 71.01 24.66
N ILE A 310 -15.02 72.16 25.17
CA ILE A 310 -15.48 73.28 24.36
C ILE A 310 -14.55 74.46 24.65
N ASP A 311 -13.91 74.98 23.62
CA ASP A 311 -13.13 76.22 23.67
C ASP A 311 -13.92 77.38 23.04
N THR A 312 -13.31 78.56 22.88
CA THR A 312 -14.03 79.75 22.39
C THR A 312 -14.51 79.64 20.95
N SER A 313 -14.09 78.63 20.19
CA SER A 313 -14.39 78.50 18.76
C SER A 313 -14.78 77.09 18.33
N PHE A 314 -14.40 76.06 19.11
CA PHE A 314 -14.55 74.67 18.75
C PHE A 314 -15.06 73.78 19.90
N ILE A 315 -15.76 72.73 19.52
CA ILE A 315 -16.04 71.56 20.34
C ILE A 315 -15.08 70.47 19.88
N ASN A 316 -14.21 70.01 20.77
CA ASN A 316 -13.27 68.92 20.52
C ASN A 316 -13.76 67.67 21.26
N VAL A 317 -13.95 66.58 20.52
CA VAL A 317 -14.43 65.30 21.05
C VAL A 317 -13.39 64.22 20.80
N THR A 318 -13.01 63.49 21.85
CA THR A 318 -12.19 62.29 21.75
C THR A 318 -13.07 61.06 21.98
N TYR A 319 -13.07 60.15 21.03
CA TYR A 319 -13.76 58.86 21.10
C TYR A 319 -12.76 57.75 21.42
N GLU A 320 -13.20 56.74 22.17
CA GLU A 320 -12.43 55.52 22.41
C GLU A 320 -13.22 54.31 21.92
N VAL A 321 -12.55 53.45 21.14
CA VAL A 321 -13.08 52.18 20.63
C VAL A 321 -12.24 51.04 21.17
N GLU A 322 -12.90 50.06 21.79
CA GLU A 322 -12.28 48.82 22.24
C GLU A 322 -12.67 47.67 21.29
N LYS A 323 -11.75 47.26 20.42
CA LYS A 323 -11.80 45.95 19.76
C LYS A 323 -10.39 45.39 19.61
N GLY A 324 -9.99 44.57 20.58
CA GLY A 324 -8.67 43.95 20.62
C GLY A 324 -7.54 44.90 21.05
N ASP A 325 -7.58 46.17 20.62
CA ASP A 325 -6.64 47.24 21.01
C ASP A 325 -7.38 48.58 21.16
N THR A 326 -7.02 49.39 22.17
CA THR A 326 -7.64 50.70 22.45
C THR A 326 -7.17 51.74 21.44
N HIS A 327 -8.10 52.23 20.61
CA HIS A 327 -7.82 53.31 19.66
C HIS A 327 -8.59 54.57 20.03
N GLN A 328 -7.93 55.73 19.96
CA GLN A 328 -8.52 57.04 20.23
C GLN A 328 -8.61 57.88 18.97
N TYR A 329 -9.76 58.50 18.76
CA TYR A 329 -10.06 59.32 17.59
C TYR A 329 -10.51 60.71 18.02
N HIS A 330 -10.15 61.72 17.23
CA HIS A 330 -10.39 63.12 17.58
C HIS A 330 -11.20 63.78 16.46
N ALA A 331 -12.32 64.38 16.84
CA ALA A 331 -13.15 65.20 15.97
C ALA A 331 -13.21 66.64 16.51
N GLN A 332 -13.07 67.60 15.61
CA GLN A 332 -13.17 69.02 15.93
C GLN A 332 -14.34 69.62 15.17
N TYR A 333 -15.24 70.28 15.90
CA TYR A 333 -16.41 70.93 15.34
C TYR A 333 -16.37 72.43 15.62
N SER A 334 -16.54 73.27 14.60
CA SER A 334 -16.83 74.69 14.82
C SER A 334 -18.29 74.87 15.21
N TYR A 335 -18.59 75.97 15.90
CA TYR A 335 -19.97 76.30 16.24
C TYR A 335 -20.22 77.81 16.20
N THR A 336 -21.48 78.18 15.97
CA THR A 336 -21.94 79.58 16.05
C THR A 336 -22.88 79.76 17.23
N THR A 337 -22.93 80.97 17.79
CA THR A 337 -23.91 81.31 18.84
C THR A 337 -24.77 82.50 18.46
N ASP A 338 -25.95 82.60 19.05
CA ASP A 338 -26.74 83.82 19.05
C ASP A 338 -26.15 84.90 19.99
N THR A 339 -26.81 86.07 20.07
CA THR A 339 -26.41 87.18 20.94
C THR A 339 -26.51 86.86 22.45
N GLY A 340 -27.20 85.78 22.81
CA GLY A 340 -27.31 85.27 24.18
C GLY A 340 -26.29 84.18 24.53
N GLY A 341 -25.41 83.81 23.58
CA GLY A 341 -24.39 82.78 23.77
C GLY A 341 -24.89 81.34 23.60
N ARG A 342 -26.12 81.14 23.10
CA ARG A 342 -26.66 79.80 22.82
C ARG A 342 -26.15 79.31 21.47
N ILE A 343 -25.66 78.06 21.41
CA ILE A 343 -25.19 77.44 20.16
C ILE A 343 -26.35 77.28 19.17
N THR A 344 -26.17 77.79 17.94
CA THR A 344 -27.16 77.78 16.86
C THR A 344 -26.80 76.85 15.71
N SER A 345 -25.51 76.55 15.53
CA SER A 345 -25.05 75.54 14.57
C SER A 345 -23.76 74.89 15.07
N ILE A 346 -23.54 73.64 14.67
CA ILE A 346 -22.28 72.90 14.87
C ILE A 346 -21.91 72.30 13.52
N THR A 347 -20.68 72.54 13.06
CA THR A 347 -20.17 72.02 11.78
C THR A 347 -18.90 71.25 12.04
N LEU A 348 -18.74 70.07 11.44
CA LEU A 348 -17.51 69.31 11.52
C LEU A 348 -16.43 70.01 10.69
N ASP A 349 -15.35 70.39 11.36
CA ASP A 349 -14.23 71.07 10.71
C ASP A 349 -13.19 70.06 10.23
N ASN A 350 -12.84 69.10 11.09
CA ASN A 350 -11.82 68.12 10.78
C ASN A 350 -12.01 66.82 11.58
N ILE A 351 -11.61 65.71 10.96
CA ILE A 351 -11.51 64.41 11.60
C ILE A 351 -10.18 63.74 11.28
N PHE A 352 -9.61 63.07 12.28
CA PHE A 352 -8.46 62.21 12.10
C PHE A 352 -8.86 60.76 12.38
N SER A 353 -9.11 60.00 11.30
CA SER A 353 -9.24 58.53 11.17
C SER A 353 -10.65 57.95 10.92
N GLU A 354 -10.66 56.87 10.13
CA GLU A 354 -11.78 56.13 9.54
C GLU A 354 -12.58 55.33 10.58
N LEU A 355 -13.78 55.82 10.92
CA LEU A 355 -14.77 55.07 11.69
C LEU A 355 -15.96 54.68 10.82
N LEU A 356 -16.41 53.44 11.00
CA LEU A 356 -17.54 52.77 10.33
C LEU A 356 -18.91 53.13 10.95
N LEU A 357 -19.13 54.40 11.29
CA LEU A 357 -20.44 54.93 11.70
C LEU A 357 -20.74 56.20 10.88
N LYS A 358 -22.02 56.50 10.62
CA LYS A 358 -22.42 57.71 9.89
C LYS A 358 -22.10 58.95 10.73
N GLU A 359 -20.99 59.61 10.42
CA GLU A 359 -20.51 60.79 11.13
C GLU A 359 -21.28 62.04 10.73
N VAL A 360 -21.56 62.92 11.70
CA VAL A 360 -22.28 64.17 11.43
C VAL A 360 -21.34 65.17 10.76
N SER A 361 -21.65 65.57 9.53
CA SER A 361 -20.99 66.65 8.80
C SER A 361 -21.45 68.02 9.29
N SER A 362 -22.75 68.21 9.46
CA SER A 362 -23.31 69.46 10.00
C SER A 362 -24.58 69.20 10.79
N LEU A 363 -24.82 70.03 11.79
CA LEU A 363 -26.04 70.03 12.59
C LEU A 363 -26.56 71.46 12.73
N THR A 364 -27.76 71.70 12.21
CA THR A 364 -28.45 72.99 12.28
C THR A 364 -29.63 72.89 13.23
N VAL A 365 -29.73 73.81 14.19
CA VAL A 365 -30.79 73.82 15.21
C VAL A 365 -31.76 74.96 14.94
N ASP A 366 -33.05 74.62 14.82
CA ASP A 366 -34.18 75.56 14.80
C ASP A 366 -34.92 75.51 16.14
N THR A 367 -35.98 76.30 16.26
CA THR A 367 -36.81 76.50 17.46
C THR A 367 -37.46 75.25 18.01
N THR A 368 -37.76 74.23 17.19
CA THR A 368 -38.44 72.98 17.61
C THR A 368 -37.83 71.70 17.04
N ARG A 369 -36.82 71.82 16.18
CA ARG A 369 -36.15 70.69 15.52
C ARG A 369 -34.69 70.99 15.29
N PHE A 370 -33.89 69.95 15.12
CA PHE A 370 -32.56 70.07 14.53
C PHE A 370 -32.41 69.07 13.39
N ASP A 371 -31.67 69.48 12.38
CA ASP A 371 -31.38 68.71 11.19
C ASP A 371 -29.90 68.35 11.18
N VAL A 372 -29.63 67.07 10.93
CA VAL A 372 -28.31 66.46 10.91
C VAL A 372 -28.00 66.05 9.48
N THR A 373 -26.89 66.53 8.93
CA THR A 373 -26.33 66.03 7.68
C THR A 373 -25.09 65.21 8.03
N TYR A 374 -25.00 63.99 7.51
CA TYR A 374 -23.87 63.10 7.71
C TYR A 374 -22.80 63.31 6.62
N VAL A 375 -21.56 62.90 6.89
CA VAL A 375 -20.41 63.03 5.97
C VAL A 375 -20.62 62.24 4.67
N ASP A 376 -21.41 61.17 4.71
CA ASP A 376 -21.81 60.41 3.52
C ASP A 376 -22.91 61.09 2.68
N GLY A 377 -23.43 62.24 3.13
CA GLY A 377 -24.45 63.03 2.46
C GLY A 377 -25.89 62.68 2.85
N GLU A 378 -26.12 61.67 3.71
CA GLU A 378 -27.46 61.41 4.23
C GLU A 378 -27.91 62.50 5.22
N THR A 379 -29.23 62.70 5.34
CA THR A 379 -29.80 63.66 6.30
C THR A 379 -30.82 63.01 7.21
N ALA A 380 -30.89 63.51 8.45
CA ALA A 380 -31.89 63.10 9.44
C ALA A 380 -32.40 64.31 10.23
N SER A 381 -33.71 64.43 10.32
CA SER A 381 -34.37 65.47 11.09
C SER A 381 -34.85 64.93 12.43
N TYR A 382 -34.73 65.72 13.49
CA TYR A 382 -35.16 65.35 14.83
C TYR A 382 -35.95 66.49 15.44
N ASN A 383 -37.15 66.18 15.93
CA ASN A 383 -37.91 67.11 16.76
C ASN A 383 -37.39 67.02 18.20
N TYR A 384 -37.36 68.16 18.90
CA TYR A 384 -37.00 68.17 20.31
C TYR A 384 -37.92 69.08 21.12
N THR A 385 -38.08 68.74 22.39
CA THR A 385 -38.81 69.57 23.36
C THR A 385 -37.85 70.11 24.41
N THR A 386 -38.14 71.31 24.94
CA THR A 386 -37.36 71.91 26.04
C THR A 386 -38.22 72.19 27.26
N ASP A 387 -37.60 72.21 28.44
CA ASP A 387 -38.20 72.79 29.63
C ASP A 387 -38.21 74.33 29.59
N SER A 388 -38.75 74.95 30.64
CA SER A 388 -38.84 76.41 30.77
C SER A 388 -37.48 77.12 30.90
N SER A 389 -36.39 76.39 31.14
CA SER A 389 -35.02 76.90 31.15
C SER A 389 -34.32 76.75 29.78
N GLY A 390 -35.01 76.17 28.79
CA GLY A 390 -34.48 75.92 27.45
C GLY A 390 -33.64 74.65 27.33
N ARG A 391 -33.62 73.79 28.35
CA ARG A 391 -32.90 72.51 28.32
C ARG A 391 -33.72 71.45 27.59
N ILE A 392 -33.09 70.70 26.68
CA ILE A 392 -33.74 69.62 25.93
C ILE A 392 -34.16 68.49 26.88
N THR A 393 -35.43 68.09 26.80
CA THR A 393 -36.04 67.05 27.64
C THR A 393 -36.38 65.78 26.87
N ALA A 394 -36.60 65.86 25.57
CA ALA A 394 -36.85 64.71 24.69
C ALA A 394 -36.39 65.03 23.26
N ILE A 395 -36.00 63.99 22.53
CA ILE A 395 -35.62 64.04 21.12
C ILE A 395 -36.28 62.86 20.41
N ASP A 396 -37.04 63.13 19.36
CA ASP A 396 -37.71 62.15 18.52
C ASP A 396 -37.24 62.28 17.07
N LYS A 397 -36.81 61.18 16.46
CA LYS A 397 -36.43 61.17 15.04
C LYS A 397 -37.68 61.37 14.18
N VAL A 398 -37.64 62.34 13.28
CA VAL A 398 -38.66 62.51 12.26
C VAL A 398 -38.44 61.43 11.22
N VAL A 399 -39.33 60.44 11.19
CA VAL A 399 -39.29 59.36 10.20
C VAL A 399 -39.89 59.91 8.90
N GLY A 400 -39.04 60.06 7.88
CA GLY A 400 -39.42 60.46 6.52
C GLY A 400 -39.96 59.30 5.69
#